data_AF-A0A7S3EQ87-F1
#
_entry.id   AF-A0A7S3EQ87-F1
#
_cell.length_a   1.000
_cell.length_b   1.000
_cell.length_c   1.000
_cell.angle_alpha   90.00
_cell.angle_beta   90.00
_cell.angle_gamma   90.00
#
_symmetry.space_group_name_H-M   'P 1'
#
loop_
_entity.id
_entity.type
_entity.pdbx_description
1 polymer ?
#
loop_
_entity_poly.entity_id
_entity_poly.type
_entity_poly.pdbx_seq_one_letter_code
_entity_poly.pdbx_strand_id
1 'polypeptide(L)'
;ALVCSRDEDVTCRQNGTFCLGVLGLSGGDQVLPMMQTILSALQPRLADDEDPSVRDNAVGALARLVTAFGTQLPLNAILPGIVSSLPLKADVGENAPAIRCLVGLAYAEETRVQLGAFTQQLLAIFGKLLGGKVKGVDDTLLHEIRQFVAWLNGLAPQQLQQGVMALPEEERAPLLEVLQVV
;
A
#
# COMPACT_ATOMS: atom_id res chain seq x y z
N ALA A 1 -21.95 -0.47 5.96
CA ALA A 1 -20.67 -0.82 5.33
C ALA A 1 -20.79 -2.07 4.44
N LEU A 2 -20.98 -3.28 5.00
CA LEU A 2 -21.05 -4.52 4.20
C LEU A 2 -22.13 -4.50 3.09
N VAL A 3 -23.34 -4.04 3.41
CA VAL A 3 -24.41 -3.88 2.41
C VAL A 3 -23.99 -2.87 1.33
N CYS A 4 -23.59 -1.67 1.73
CA CYS A 4 -23.18 -0.60 0.80
C CYS A 4 -22.00 -1.00 -0.11
N SER A 5 -21.06 -1.81 0.38
CA SER A 5 -19.91 -2.28 -0.43
C SER A 5 -20.31 -3.18 -1.61
N ARG A 6 -21.58 -3.61 -1.68
CA ARG A 6 -22.14 -4.46 -2.74
C ARG A 6 -23.28 -3.77 -3.50
N ASP A 7 -23.45 -2.47 -3.28
CA ASP A 7 -24.54 -1.70 -3.86
C ASP A 7 -24.32 -1.47 -5.37
N GLU A 8 -25.39 -1.25 -6.11
CA GLU A 8 -25.31 -0.87 -7.52
C GLU A 8 -24.78 0.56 -7.67
N ASP A 9 -25.04 1.43 -6.69
CA ASP A 9 -24.51 2.79 -6.66
C ASP A 9 -23.02 2.83 -6.30
N VAL A 10 -22.22 3.44 -7.18
CA VAL A 10 -20.77 3.57 -7.04
C VAL A 10 -20.39 4.30 -5.75
N THR A 11 -21.10 5.37 -5.40
CA THR A 11 -20.80 6.17 -4.19
C THR A 11 -21.01 5.34 -2.93
N CYS A 12 -22.08 4.53 -2.90
CA CYS A 12 -22.32 3.56 -1.84
C CYS A 12 -21.19 2.51 -1.74
N ARG A 13 -20.69 2.02 -2.89
CA ARG A 13 -19.57 1.07 -2.91
C ARG A 13 -18.27 1.67 -2.41
N GLN A 14 -17.91 2.88 -2.85
CA GLN A 14 -16.72 3.60 -2.39
C GLN A 14 -16.77 3.79 -0.86
N ASN A 15 -17.85 4.41 -0.37
CA ASN A 15 -18.04 4.67 1.05
C ASN A 15 -18.10 3.37 1.86
N GLY A 16 -18.78 2.35 1.36
CA GLY A 16 -18.88 1.03 1.99
C GLY A 16 -17.51 0.38 2.14
N THR A 17 -16.72 0.35 1.06
CA THR A 17 -15.38 -0.23 0.99
C THR A 17 -14.40 0.51 1.91
N PHE A 18 -14.37 1.84 1.85
CA PHE A 18 -13.58 2.68 2.73
C PHE A 18 -13.93 2.45 4.20
N CYS A 19 -15.23 2.45 4.55
CA CYS A 19 -15.69 2.22 5.92
C CYS A 19 -15.25 0.87 6.48
N LEU A 20 -15.16 -0.19 5.65
CA LEU A 20 -14.67 -1.49 6.11
C LEU A 20 -13.21 -1.44 6.57
N GLY A 21 -12.37 -0.68 5.86
CA GLY A 21 -10.98 -0.44 6.26
C GLY A 21 -10.87 0.38 7.55
N VAL A 22 -11.64 1.46 7.65
CA VAL A 22 -11.67 2.31 8.85
C VAL A 22 -12.19 1.56 10.07
N LEU A 23 -13.21 0.72 9.89
CA LEU A 23 -13.72 -0.14 10.96
C LEU A 23 -12.62 -1.04 11.52
N GLY A 24 -11.83 -1.67 10.64
CA GLY A 24 -10.70 -2.49 11.07
C GLY A 24 -9.63 -1.70 11.82
N LEU A 25 -9.27 -0.52 11.30
CA LEU A 25 -8.25 0.32 11.91
C LEU A 25 -8.63 0.85 13.30
N SER A 26 -9.90 1.20 13.49
CA SER A 26 -10.38 1.89 14.70
C SER A 26 -11.10 0.96 15.69
N GLY A 27 -11.59 -0.18 15.24
CA GLY A 27 -12.43 -1.08 16.05
C GLY A 27 -11.67 -2.04 16.96
N GLY A 28 -10.34 -2.14 16.80
CA GLY A 28 -9.49 -3.04 17.60
C GLY A 28 -9.85 -4.51 17.46
N ASP A 29 -9.47 -5.31 18.45
CA ASP A 29 -9.60 -6.78 18.42
C ASP A 29 -11.04 -7.29 18.29
N GLN A 30 -12.03 -6.44 18.62
CA GLN A 30 -13.45 -6.78 18.47
C GLN A 30 -13.87 -6.99 17.00
N VAL A 31 -13.06 -6.52 16.04
CA VAL A 31 -13.31 -6.70 14.60
C VAL A 31 -12.79 -8.05 14.08
N LEU A 32 -11.81 -8.67 14.76
CA LEU A 32 -11.19 -9.93 14.31
C LEU A 32 -12.21 -11.05 14.02
N PRO A 33 -13.25 -11.28 14.85
CA PRO A 33 -14.27 -12.29 14.55
C PRO A 33 -14.99 -12.07 13.21
N MET A 34 -15.03 -10.84 12.70
CA MET A 34 -15.65 -10.46 11.44
C MET A 34 -14.66 -10.40 10.27
N MET A 35 -13.37 -10.61 10.50
CA MET A 35 -12.32 -10.36 9.51
C MET A 35 -12.54 -11.15 8.22
N GLN A 36 -12.91 -12.43 8.32
CA GLN A 36 -13.19 -13.24 7.13
C GLN A 36 -14.33 -12.64 6.29
N THR A 37 -15.40 -12.18 6.92
CA THR A 37 -16.52 -11.52 6.25
C THR A 37 -16.10 -10.23 5.57
N ILE A 38 -15.24 -9.44 6.21
CA ILE A 38 -14.71 -8.19 5.67
C ILE A 38 -13.82 -8.48 4.44
N LEU A 39 -12.85 -9.39 4.56
CA LEU A 39 -11.95 -9.74 3.46
C LEU A 39 -12.72 -10.32 2.26
N SER A 40 -13.72 -11.18 2.51
CA SER A 40 -14.60 -11.70 1.46
C SER A 40 -15.45 -10.62 0.78
N ALA A 41 -15.78 -9.52 1.48
CA ALA A 41 -16.47 -8.38 0.86
C ALA A 41 -15.51 -7.49 0.04
N LEU A 42 -14.26 -7.33 0.47
CA LEU A 42 -13.26 -6.50 -0.21
C LEU A 42 -12.65 -7.18 -1.46
N GLN A 43 -12.52 -8.50 -1.47
CA GLN A 43 -11.89 -9.24 -2.58
C GLN A 43 -12.46 -8.87 -3.96
N PRO A 44 -13.79 -8.95 -4.21
CA PRO A 44 -14.33 -8.59 -5.53
C PRO A 44 -14.26 -7.08 -5.81
N ARG A 45 -14.12 -6.24 -4.78
CA ARG A 45 -13.93 -4.78 -4.96
C ARG A 45 -12.54 -4.44 -5.44
N LEU A 46 -11.54 -5.22 -5.04
CA LEU A 46 -10.17 -5.09 -5.52
C LEU A 46 -10.00 -5.67 -6.93
N ALA A 47 -10.52 -6.88 -7.16
CA ALA A 47 -10.22 -7.65 -8.37
C ALA A 47 -11.06 -7.22 -9.58
N ASP A 48 -12.37 -7.01 -9.37
CA ASP A 48 -13.35 -7.05 -10.47
C ASP A 48 -14.31 -5.83 -10.49
N ASP A 49 -14.13 -4.81 -9.63
CA ASP A 49 -14.99 -3.63 -9.69
C ASP A 49 -14.68 -2.79 -10.93
N GLU A 50 -15.74 -2.39 -11.62
CA GLU A 50 -15.68 -1.56 -12.82
C GLU A 50 -15.15 -0.15 -12.52
N ASP A 51 -15.42 0.36 -11.31
CA ASP A 51 -15.00 1.70 -10.92
C ASP A 51 -13.57 1.67 -10.34
N PRO A 52 -12.61 2.40 -10.95
CA PRO A 52 -11.23 2.43 -10.48
C PRO A 52 -11.09 3.04 -9.07
N SER A 53 -11.99 3.94 -8.67
CA SER A 53 -11.96 4.57 -7.35
C SER A 53 -12.38 3.58 -6.26
N VAL A 54 -13.34 2.68 -6.56
CA VAL A 54 -13.70 1.58 -5.66
C VAL A 54 -12.54 0.62 -5.49
N ARG A 55 -11.81 0.30 -6.58
CA ARG A 55 -10.59 -0.53 -6.50
C ARG A 55 -9.51 0.13 -5.66
N ASP A 56 -9.28 1.43 -5.84
CA ASP A 56 -8.32 2.21 -5.04
C ASP A 56 -8.73 2.23 -3.55
N ASN A 57 -10.02 2.42 -3.24
CA ASN A 57 -10.53 2.30 -1.86
C ASN A 57 -10.37 0.87 -1.29
N ALA A 58 -10.46 -0.18 -2.11
CA ALA A 58 -10.22 -1.55 -1.65
C ALA A 58 -8.75 -1.76 -1.25
N VAL A 59 -7.80 -1.20 -2.02
CA VAL A 59 -6.37 -1.20 -1.66
C VAL A 59 -6.17 -0.47 -0.33
N GLY A 60 -6.75 0.72 -0.19
CA GLY A 60 -6.73 1.50 1.03
C GLY A 60 -7.32 0.77 2.24
N ALA A 61 -8.45 0.07 2.04
CA ALA A 61 -9.11 -0.68 3.09
C ALA A 61 -8.26 -1.87 3.56
N LEU A 62 -7.69 -2.63 2.63
CA LEU A 62 -6.77 -3.72 2.94
C LEU A 62 -5.51 -3.23 3.65
N ALA A 63 -4.93 -2.11 3.22
CA ALA A 63 -3.77 -1.51 3.88
C ALA A 63 -4.06 -1.13 5.34
N ARG A 64 -5.23 -0.55 5.61
CA ARG A 64 -5.68 -0.23 6.98
C ARG A 64 -5.86 -1.49 7.84
N LEU A 65 -6.47 -2.54 7.29
CA LEU A 65 -6.62 -3.83 7.99
C LEU A 65 -5.26 -4.45 8.31
N VAL A 66 -4.34 -4.47 7.34
CA VAL A 66 -2.98 -5.01 7.54
C VAL A 66 -2.20 -4.18 8.56
N THR A 67 -2.35 -2.86 8.56
CA THR A 67 -1.74 -1.99 9.57
C THR A 67 -2.25 -2.32 10.97
N ALA A 68 -3.54 -2.62 11.12
CA ALA A 68 -4.15 -2.91 12.41
C ALA A 68 -3.84 -4.32 12.95
N PHE A 69 -3.82 -5.32 12.07
CA PHE A 69 -3.81 -6.73 12.48
C PHE A 69 -2.56 -7.51 12.06
N GLY A 70 -1.73 -6.97 11.18
CA GLY A 70 -0.43 -7.52 10.81
C GLY A 70 -0.49 -9.01 10.43
N THR A 71 0.33 -9.82 11.11
CA THR A 71 0.48 -11.27 10.88
C THR A 71 -0.75 -12.11 11.24
N GLN A 72 -1.77 -11.51 11.89
CA GLN A 72 -3.06 -12.18 12.10
C GLN A 72 -3.86 -12.30 10.79
N LEU A 73 -3.44 -11.59 9.74
CA LEU A 73 -4.04 -11.66 8.41
C LEU A 73 -3.21 -12.54 7.46
N PRO A 74 -3.83 -13.10 6.40
CA PRO A 74 -3.13 -13.85 5.37
C PRO A 74 -2.34 -12.91 4.45
N LEU A 75 -1.22 -12.37 4.92
CA LEU A 75 -0.42 -11.36 4.20
C LEU A 75 -0.01 -11.82 2.79
N ASN A 76 0.35 -13.09 2.62
CA ASN A 76 0.72 -13.64 1.32
C ASN A 76 -0.42 -13.57 0.27
N ALA A 77 -1.67 -13.56 0.72
CA ALA A 77 -2.83 -13.41 -0.16
C ALA A 77 -3.21 -11.94 -0.39
N ILE A 78 -2.89 -11.05 0.55
CA ILE A 78 -3.31 -9.63 0.54
C ILE A 78 -2.27 -8.75 -0.17
N LEU A 79 -0.99 -8.92 0.15
CA LEU A 79 0.09 -8.05 -0.33
C LEU A 79 0.22 -7.98 -1.85
N PRO A 80 0.08 -9.08 -2.62
CA PRO A 80 0.13 -9.00 -4.09
C PRO A 80 -0.85 -7.97 -4.65
N GLY A 81 -2.09 -7.95 -4.13
CA GLY A 81 -3.14 -7.06 -4.60
C GLY A 81 -2.92 -5.59 -4.23
N ILE A 82 -2.31 -5.32 -3.07
CA ILE A 82 -1.90 -3.96 -2.68
C ILE A 82 -0.75 -3.49 -3.59
N VAL A 83 0.33 -4.26 -3.69
CA VAL A 83 1.54 -3.86 -4.41
C VAL A 83 1.27 -3.71 -5.91
N SER A 84 0.50 -4.61 -6.53
CA SER A 84 0.22 -4.55 -7.97
C SER A 84 -0.64 -3.36 -8.38
N SER A 85 -1.38 -2.76 -7.43
CA SER A 85 -2.29 -1.66 -7.70
C SER A 85 -1.61 -0.29 -7.59
N LEU A 86 -0.49 -0.21 -6.88
CA LEU A 86 0.22 1.05 -6.65
C LEU A 86 1.07 1.49 -7.85
N PRO A 87 1.21 2.82 -8.09
CA PRO A 87 0.51 3.91 -7.41
C PRO A 87 -0.95 4.05 -7.88
N LEU A 88 -1.83 4.38 -6.94
CA LEU A 88 -3.26 4.59 -7.17
C LEU A 88 -3.50 5.91 -7.93
N LYS A 89 -4.56 5.96 -8.73
CA LYS A 89 -4.78 7.04 -9.72
C LYS A 89 -6.16 7.68 -9.66
N ALA A 90 -7.18 6.93 -9.28
CA ALA A 90 -8.55 7.42 -9.20
C ALA A 90 -8.83 8.03 -7.82
N ASP A 91 -8.55 7.28 -6.75
CA ASP A 91 -8.52 7.81 -5.38
C ASP A 91 -7.08 7.84 -4.85
N VAL A 92 -6.39 8.91 -5.22
CA VAL A 92 -4.99 9.14 -4.88
C VAL A 92 -4.74 9.27 -3.37
N GLY A 93 -5.78 9.62 -2.58
CA GLY A 93 -5.69 9.72 -1.13
C GLY A 93 -5.37 8.38 -0.46
N GLU A 94 -5.67 7.27 -1.12
CA GLU A 94 -5.41 5.92 -0.63
C GLU A 94 -3.95 5.46 -0.83
N ASN A 95 -3.12 6.24 -1.55
CA ASN A 95 -1.68 5.96 -1.64
C ASN A 95 -1.00 6.06 -0.26
N ALA A 96 -1.32 7.10 0.53
CA ALA A 96 -0.70 7.30 1.83
C ALA A 96 -0.88 6.11 2.80
N PRO A 97 -2.11 5.62 3.08
CA PRO A 97 -2.28 4.45 3.95
C PRO A 97 -1.65 3.19 3.36
N ALA A 98 -1.69 2.99 2.04
CA ALA A 98 -1.07 1.84 1.38
C ALA A 98 0.45 1.82 1.53
N ILE A 99 1.11 2.95 1.26
CA ILE A 99 2.57 3.07 1.38
C ILE A 99 3.01 2.96 2.84
N ARG A 100 2.33 3.64 3.77
CA ARG A 100 2.64 3.56 5.21
C ARG A 100 2.48 2.14 5.75
N CYS A 101 1.48 1.40 5.29
CA CYS A 101 1.31 0.00 5.61
C CYS A 101 2.54 -0.83 5.18
N LEU A 102 2.96 -0.71 3.92
CA LEU A 102 4.11 -1.45 3.37
C LEU A 102 5.42 -1.07 4.08
N VAL A 103 5.62 0.21 4.37
CA VAL A 103 6.78 0.70 5.15
C VAL A 103 6.78 0.12 6.56
N GLY A 104 5.62 0.13 7.25
CA GLY A 104 5.47 -0.43 8.60
C GLY A 104 5.83 -1.93 8.64
N LEU A 105 5.35 -2.70 7.65
CA LEU A 105 5.70 -4.11 7.52
C LEU A 105 7.18 -4.37 7.23
N ALA A 106 7.88 -3.44 6.59
CA ALA A 106 9.31 -3.58 6.32
C ALA A 106 10.17 -3.35 7.57
N TYR A 107 9.73 -2.45 8.46
CA TYR A 107 10.36 -2.21 9.74
C TYR A 107 10.24 -3.42 10.68
N ALA A 108 9.07 -4.05 10.74
CA ALA A 108 8.85 -5.24 11.54
C ALA A 108 9.59 -6.48 10.97
N GLU A 109 10.41 -7.12 11.80
CA GLU A 109 11.25 -8.25 11.38
C GLU A 109 10.41 -9.45 10.93
N GLU A 110 9.28 -9.69 11.60
CA GLU A 110 8.39 -10.85 11.39
C GLU A 110 7.66 -10.79 10.03
N THR A 111 7.52 -9.59 9.46
CA THR A 111 6.81 -9.35 8.19
C THR A 111 7.75 -9.00 7.03
N ARG A 112 9.04 -8.80 7.32
CA ARG A 112 10.04 -8.40 6.30
C ARG A 112 10.23 -9.46 5.23
N VAL A 113 10.14 -10.75 5.59
CA VAL A 113 10.32 -11.86 4.64
C VAL A 113 9.20 -11.87 3.58
N GLN A 114 7.97 -11.54 3.97
CA GLN A 114 6.80 -11.50 3.10
C GLN A 114 6.91 -10.35 2.09
N LEU A 115 7.54 -9.24 2.48
CA LEU A 115 7.82 -8.13 1.57
C LEU A 115 9.01 -8.36 0.65
N GLY A 116 9.96 -9.24 1.00
CA GLY A 116 11.15 -9.50 0.21
C GLY A 116 10.85 -9.90 -1.25
N ALA A 117 9.74 -10.60 -1.48
CA ALA A 117 9.29 -10.96 -2.84
C ALA A 117 8.89 -9.75 -3.70
N PHE A 118 8.58 -8.61 -3.07
CA PHE A 118 8.09 -7.40 -3.73
C PHE A 118 9.14 -6.29 -3.78
N THR A 119 10.36 -6.50 -3.27
CA THR A 119 11.38 -5.45 -3.14
C THR A 119 11.58 -4.65 -4.43
N GLN A 120 11.74 -5.32 -5.58
CA GLN A 120 11.95 -4.61 -6.86
C GLN A 120 10.74 -3.75 -7.26
N GLN A 121 9.52 -4.26 -7.03
CA GLN A 121 8.28 -3.53 -7.32
C GLN A 121 8.11 -2.34 -6.38
N LEU A 122 8.43 -2.50 -5.09
CA LEU A 122 8.39 -1.43 -4.11
C LEU A 122 9.37 -0.30 -4.46
N LEU A 123 10.59 -0.64 -4.87
CA LEU A 123 11.55 0.37 -5.35
C LEU A 123 11.00 1.11 -6.58
N ALA A 124 10.43 0.41 -7.56
CA ALA A 124 9.79 1.03 -8.71
C ALA A 124 8.64 1.99 -8.29
N ILE A 125 7.80 1.57 -7.34
CA ILE A 125 6.70 2.39 -6.80
C ILE A 125 7.24 3.65 -6.12
N PHE A 126 8.25 3.53 -5.25
CA PHE A 126 8.86 4.69 -4.61
C PHE A 126 9.51 5.64 -5.62
N GLY A 127 10.19 5.11 -6.64
CA GLY A 127 10.72 5.90 -7.74
C GLY A 127 9.65 6.72 -8.46
N LYS A 128 8.52 6.09 -8.82
CA LYS A 128 7.38 6.79 -9.45
C LYS A 128 6.80 7.90 -8.57
N LEU A 129 6.62 7.63 -7.29
CA LEU A 129 6.07 8.60 -6.32
C LEU A 129 7.02 9.78 -6.14
N LEU A 130 8.32 9.52 -5.93
CA LEU A 130 9.35 10.55 -5.77
C LEU A 130 9.59 11.37 -7.04
N GLY A 131 9.35 10.79 -8.22
CA GLY A 131 9.47 11.50 -9.50
C GLY A 131 8.42 12.58 -9.75
N GLY A 132 7.46 12.78 -8.84
CA GLY A 132 6.52 13.91 -8.87
C GLY A 132 5.45 13.86 -9.96
N LYS A 133 5.36 12.77 -10.73
CA LYS A 133 4.36 12.58 -11.80
C LYS A 133 3.04 11.98 -11.31
N VAL A 134 3.05 11.37 -10.12
CA VAL A 134 1.85 10.83 -9.48
C VAL A 134 1.10 11.97 -8.80
N LYS A 135 -0.17 12.15 -9.14
CA LYS A 135 -1.02 13.20 -8.57
C LYS A 135 -1.43 12.85 -7.14
N GLY A 136 -1.70 13.87 -6.32
CA GLY A 136 -2.29 13.72 -4.99
C GLY A 136 -1.39 13.06 -3.95
N VAL A 137 -0.08 13.04 -4.21
CA VAL A 137 0.93 12.68 -3.23
C VAL A 137 1.41 13.96 -2.56
N ASP A 138 1.25 14.07 -1.24
CA ASP A 138 1.68 15.24 -0.48
C ASP A 138 3.17 15.17 -0.09
N ASP A 139 3.73 16.33 0.28
CA ASP A 139 5.13 16.44 0.68
C ASP A 139 5.48 15.61 1.92
N THR A 140 4.48 15.33 2.77
CA THR A 140 4.66 14.50 3.97
C THR A 140 4.94 13.06 3.57
N LEU A 141 4.14 12.48 2.68
CA LEU A 141 4.36 11.13 2.18
C LEU A 141 5.67 11.02 1.40
N LEU A 142 6.01 12.03 0.59
CA LEU A 142 7.31 12.07 -0.10
C LEU A 142 8.47 12.06 0.91
N HIS A 143 8.38 12.85 1.97
CA HIS A 143 9.39 12.89 3.02
C HIS A 143 9.54 11.51 3.72
N GLU A 144 8.42 10.88 4.08
CA GLU A 144 8.41 9.54 4.68
C GLU A 144 9.08 8.49 3.77
N ILE A 145 8.79 8.53 2.46
CA ILE A 145 9.41 7.62 1.48
C ILE A 145 10.93 7.86 1.41
N ARG A 146 11.38 9.13 1.38
CA ARG A 146 12.82 9.45 1.36
C ARG A 146 13.53 8.92 2.60
N GLN A 147 12.94 9.11 3.78
CA GLN A 147 13.47 8.57 5.04
C GLN A 147 13.54 7.05 5.03
N PHE A 148 12.51 6.39 4.50
CA PHE A 148 12.50 4.93 4.39
C PHE A 148 13.57 4.40 3.44
N VAL A 149 13.75 5.02 2.26
CA VAL A 149 14.82 4.66 1.32
C VAL A 149 16.20 4.87 1.95
N ALA A 150 16.40 5.97 2.69
CA ALA A 150 17.62 6.23 3.43
C ALA A 150 17.90 5.16 4.50
N TRP A 151 16.87 4.77 5.25
CA TRP A 151 16.97 3.70 6.23
C TRP A 151 17.33 2.35 5.58
N LEU A 152 16.70 2.00 4.45
CA LEU A 152 17.04 0.81 3.68
C LEU A 152 18.51 0.83 3.22
N ASN A 153 19.02 1.99 2.83
CA ASN A 153 20.41 2.16 2.43
C ASN A 153 21.38 1.87 3.58
N GLY A 154 21.05 2.32 4.79
CA GLY A 154 21.83 1.99 6.00
C GLY A 154 21.81 0.50 6.35
N LEU A 155 20.71 -0.20 6.07
CA LEU A 155 20.56 -1.63 6.38
C LEU A 155 21.25 -2.55 5.37
N ALA A 156 21.11 -2.25 4.07
CA ALA A 156 21.57 -3.13 2.98
C ALA A 156 21.99 -2.31 1.73
N PRO A 157 23.09 -1.53 1.80
CA PRO A 157 23.44 -0.55 0.77
C PRO A 157 23.72 -1.19 -0.58
N GLN A 158 24.43 -2.33 -0.60
CA GLN A 158 24.79 -3.02 -1.84
C GLN A 158 23.55 -3.58 -2.55
N GLN A 159 22.65 -4.22 -1.80
CA GLN A 159 21.42 -4.80 -2.34
C GLN A 159 20.48 -3.70 -2.83
N LEU A 160 20.33 -2.61 -2.07
CA LEU A 160 19.52 -1.47 -2.46
C LEU A 160 20.08 -0.84 -3.75
N GLN A 161 21.38 -0.58 -3.80
CA GLN A 161 22.02 0.02 -4.98
C GLN A 161 21.85 -0.86 -6.22
N GLN A 162 22.02 -2.18 -6.09
CA GLN A 162 21.77 -3.12 -7.18
C GLN A 162 20.31 -3.08 -7.64
N GLY A 163 19.36 -3.10 -6.71
CA GLY A 163 17.92 -3.03 -7.01
C GLY A 163 17.53 -1.72 -7.71
N VAL A 164 18.04 -0.59 -7.23
CA VAL A 164 17.82 0.74 -7.84
C VAL A 164 18.44 0.80 -9.24
N MET A 165 19.64 0.28 -9.43
CA MET A 165 20.30 0.30 -10.75
C MET A 165 19.60 -0.58 -11.80
N ALA A 166 18.82 -1.58 -11.37
CA ALA A 166 18.02 -2.43 -12.24
C ALA A 166 16.70 -1.77 -12.71
N LEU A 167 16.34 -0.60 -12.17
CA LEU A 167 15.12 0.12 -12.56
C LEU A 167 15.31 0.94 -13.86
N PRO A 168 14.21 1.20 -14.61
CA PRO A 168 14.16 2.22 -15.65
C PRO A 168 14.59 3.59 -15.14
N GLU A 169 15.16 4.42 -16.02
CA GLU A 169 15.71 5.73 -15.65
C GLU A 169 14.72 6.64 -14.92
N GLU A 170 13.46 6.65 -15.36
CA GLU A 170 12.38 7.46 -14.77
C GLU A 170 12.13 7.14 -13.28
N GLU A 171 12.29 5.88 -12.90
CA GLU A 171 12.06 5.40 -11.52
C GLU A 171 13.36 5.43 -10.71
N ARG A 172 14.49 5.21 -11.39
CA ARG A 172 15.83 5.18 -10.81
C ARG A 172 16.32 6.56 -10.39
N ALA A 173 16.17 7.58 -11.23
CA ALA A 173 16.77 8.90 -11.00
C ALA A 173 16.31 9.53 -9.66
N PRO A 174 15.00 9.56 -9.33
CA PRO A 174 14.56 10.12 -8.04
C PRO A 174 15.09 9.36 -6.82
N LEU A 175 15.30 8.05 -6.93
CA LEU A 175 15.90 7.24 -5.85
C LEU A 175 17.38 7.53 -5.69
N LEU A 176 18.13 7.70 -6.79
CA LEU A 176 19.55 8.08 -6.73
C LEU A 176 19.74 9.45 -6.07
N GLU A 177 18.88 10.42 -6.34
CA GLU A 177 18.91 11.71 -5.66
C GLU A 177 18.79 11.57 -4.14
N VAL A 178 17.92 10.68 -3.67
CA VAL A 178 17.80 10.39 -2.23
C VAL A 178 19.10 9.78 -1.69
N LEU A 179 19.66 8.80 -2.40
CA LEU A 179 20.85 8.06 -1.97
C LEU A 179 22.15 8.89 -1.99
N GLN A 180 22.18 10.00 -2.71
CA GLN A 180 23.33 10.92 -2.74
C GLN A 180 23.37 11.88 -1.54
N VAL A 181 22.25 12.05 -0.85
CA VAL A 181 22.09 13.02 0.26
C VAL A 181 22.27 12.37 1.63
N VAL A 182 22.35 11.04 1.68
CA VAL A 182 22.35 10.23 2.92
C VAL A 182 23.64 9.49 3.15
#